data_AF-A0A6F9ZWF8-F1
#
_entry.id   AF-A0A6F9ZWF8-F1
#
_cell.length_a   1.000
_cell.length_b   1.000
_cell.length_c   1.000
_cell.angle_alpha   90.00
_cell.angle_beta   90.00
_cell.angle_gamma   90.00
#
_symmetry.space_group_name_H-M   'P 1'
#
loop_
_entity.id
_entity.type
_entity.pdbx_description
1 polymer ?
#
loop_
_entity_poly.entity_id
_entity_poly.type
_entity_poly.pdbx_seq_one_letter_code
_entity_poly.pdbx_strand_id
1 'polypeptide(L)'
;MNRKAVPILAVLFTILLVFSAQQAECKKFNIVVLNEDLEMINEVYEGETFLIYVSDASDPSQPLDNYTVIFNGNEYMFDRSDPNYPFCYLTAPQVNQDQIFQIVIKKDGYDDGKVTITVKNRAKLLVYPSTFSVESGQKLTLYVKDEHGISVSGAFVSLEIGSKSYTAKTDDSGMVTFTIPTVKVKTTAYVDVSKSGFESVRIEGTVTPHAPSGFPVDPNVMKIAAIVIMVIFVVAGSIRYVQGRERLYEGSHSLFKGKTREISIEPERTAPRGGMKMEESMKIEEIVINKPEEGRGNFKKTGKTSAIFGSARRGEKGADTWIAGSKSIIKKIDEKLERAEDKKDAIEWLSAKEDIAAKVDEKLKEIERKRRSNPP
;
A
#
# COMPACT_ATOMS: atom_id res chain seq x y z
N MET A 1 8.80 -6.28 91.55
CA MET A 1 7.83 -6.37 90.42
C MET A 1 6.66 -5.43 90.68
N ASN A 2 6.54 -4.37 89.88
CA ASN A 2 5.49 -3.36 90.03
C ASN A 2 4.11 -3.96 89.74
N ARG A 3 3.27 -4.12 90.77
CA ARG A 3 1.89 -4.64 90.65
C ARG A 3 0.97 -3.83 89.72
N LYS A 4 1.41 -2.64 89.28
CA LYS A 4 0.72 -1.78 88.31
C LYS A 4 1.07 -2.08 86.83
N ALA A 5 2.13 -2.85 86.55
CA ALA A 5 2.56 -3.16 85.18
C ALA A 5 1.83 -4.37 84.57
N VAL A 6 1.33 -5.27 85.42
CA VAL A 6 0.63 -6.50 85.02
C VAL A 6 -0.69 -6.23 84.27
N PRO A 7 -1.60 -5.31 84.71
CA PRO A 7 -2.83 -5.08 83.98
C PRO A 7 -2.62 -4.35 82.64
N ILE A 8 -1.59 -3.50 82.54
CA ILE A 8 -1.27 -2.76 81.30
C ILE A 8 -0.73 -3.71 80.23
N LEU A 9 0.13 -4.66 80.62
CA LEU A 9 0.67 -5.66 79.70
C LEU A 9 -0.42 -6.64 79.21
N ALA A 10 -1.36 -7.00 80.09
CA ALA A 10 -2.49 -7.86 79.72
C ALA A 10 -3.46 -7.17 78.74
N VAL A 11 -3.72 -5.87 78.93
CA VAL A 11 -4.55 -5.07 78.01
C VAL A 11 -3.84 -4.85 76.66
N LEU A 12 -2.52 -4.62 76.66
CA LEU A 12 -1.76 -4.51 75.42
C LEU A 12 -1.75 -5.83 74.64
N PHE A 13 -1.66 -6.96 75.34
CA PHE A 13 -1.67 -8.29 74.72
C PHE A 13 -3.04 -8.70 74.19
N THR A 14 -4.14 -8.31 74.86
CA THR A 14 -5.49 -8.52 74.34
C THR A 14 -5.81 -7.61 73.15
N ILE A 15 -5.31 -6.36 73.13
CA ILE A 15 -5.43 -5.49 71.95
C ILE A 15 -4.62 -6.05 70.77
N LEU A 16 -3.44 -6.61 71.02
CA LEU A 16 -2.61 -7.27 70.00
C LEU A 16 -3.24 -8.56 69.46
N LEU A 17 -3.96 -9.32 70.31
CA LEU A 17 -4.71 -10.52 69.93
C LEU A 17 -5.99 -10.18 69.13
N VAL A 18 -6.68 -9.10 69.45
CA VAL A 18 -7.84 -8.64 68.67
C VAL A 18 -7.42 -8.11 67.31
N PHE A 19 -6.24 -7.49 67.19
CA PHE A 19 -5.69 -7.04 65.90
C PHE A 19 -5.17 -8.18 65.00
N SER A 20 -4.77 -9.32 65.57
CA SER A 20 -4.28 -10.47 64.80
C SER A 20 -5.40 -11.42 64.33
N ALA A 21 -6.63 -11.24 64.83
CA ALA A 21 -7.78 -12.09 64.49
C ALA A 21 -8.64 -11.56 63.32
N GLN A 22 -8.36 -10.36 62.78
CA GLN A 22 -8.93 -9.93 61.49
C GLN A 22 -8.04 -10.40 60.34
N GLN A 23 -7.85 -11.71 60.25
CA GLN A 23 -7.48 -12.31 58.98
C GLN A 23 -8.76 -12.33 58.14
N ALA A 24 -9.02 -11.22 57.45
CA ALA A 24 -10.13 -11.15 56.51
C ALA A 24 -9.99 -12.32 55.53
N GLU A 25 -11.01 -13.16 55.41
CA GLU A 25 -11.04 -14.17 54.36
C GLU A 25 -10.88 -13.45 53.02
N CYS A 26 -9.75 -13.66 52.36
CA CYS A 26 -9.50 -13.07 51.06
C CYS A 26 -10.51 -13.64 50.07
N LYS A 27 -11.22 -12.74 49.38
CA LYS A 27 -12.18 -13.12 48.35
C LYS A 27 -11.45 -13.69 47.13
N LYS A 28 -12.15 -14.51 46.34
CA LYS A 28 -11.62 -15.09 45.12
C LYS A 28 -12.23 -14.43 43.89
N PHE A 29 -11.44 -14.30 42.84
CA PHE A 29 -11.92 -13.83 41.54
C PHE A 29 -12.56 -14.96 40.74
N ASN A 30 -13.57 -14.61 39.95
CA ASN A 30 -13.98 -15.34 38.76
C ASN A 30 -13.43 -14.59 37.53
N ILE A 31 -12.55 -15.24 36.78
CA ILE A 31 -11.87 -14.63 35.64
C ILE A 31 -12.27 -15.39 34.39
N VAL A 32 -12.78 -14.67 33.39
CA VAL A 32 -13.19 -15.23 32.11
C VAL A 32 -12.44 -14.52 31.01
N VAL A 33 -11.77 -15.29 30.15
CA VAL A 33 -11.06 -14.77 28.97
C VAL A 33 -11.93 -15.02 27.75
N LEU A 34 -12.17 -13.96 26.98
CA LEU A 34 -13.16 -13.92 25.90
C LEU A 34 -12.51 -13.41 24.60
N ASN A 35 -13.00 -13.86 23.45
CA ASN A 35 -12.70 -13.24 22.16
C ASN A 35 -13.64 -12.05 21.89
N GLU A 36 -13.45 -11.35 20.76
CA GLU A 36 -14.29 -10.22 20.34
C GLU A 36 -15.78 -10.59 20.18
N ASP A 37 -16.08 -11.86 19.90
CA ASP A 37 -17.44 -12.41 19.81
C ASP A 37 -18.03 -12.82 21.17
N LEU A 38 -17.34 -12.53 22.28
CA LEU A 38 -17.70 -12.87 23.66
C LEU A 38 -17.81 -14.37 23.94
N GLU A 39 -17.06 -15.18 23.19
CA GLU A 39 -16.88 -16.60 23.42
C GLU A 39 -15.67 -16.85 24.31
N MET A 40 -15.79 -17.82 25.23
CA MET A 40 -14.68 -18.19 26.11
C MET A 40 -13.56 -18.85 25.32
N ILE A 41 -12.35 -18.33 25.49
CA ILE A 41 -11.16 -18.81 24.80
C ILE A 41 -10.04 -19.15 25.78
N ASN A 42 -9.20 -20.09 25.38
CA ASN A 42 -7.93 -20.43 26.02
C ASN A 42 -6.73 -20.20 25.09
N GLU A 43 -6.99 -19.81 23.84
CA GLU A 43 -6.01 -19.66 22.77
C GLU A 43 -6.34 -18.38 21.96
N VAL A 44 -5.30 -17.63 21.58
CA VAL A 44 -5.42 -16.40 20.77
C VAL A 44 -4.20 -16.30 19.86
N TYR A 45 -4.32 -15.76 18.64
CA TYR A 45 -3.13 -15.52 17.82
C TYR A 45 -2.40 -14.25 18.25
N GLU A 46 -1.09 -14.21 18.05
CA GLU A 46 -0.31 -13.00 18.29
C GLU A 46 -0.88 -11.76 17.57
N GLY A 47 -0.81 -10.61 18.23
CA GLY A 47 -1.34 -9.34 17.73
C GLY A 47 -2.86 -9.21 17.76
N GLU A 48 -3.61 -10.27 18.02
CA GLU A 48 -5.06 -10.18 18.23
C GLU A 48 -5.39 -9.60 19.61
N THR A 49 -6.55 -8.95 19.70
CA THR A 49 -7.08 -8.45 20.97
C THR A 49 -8.03 -9.48 21.57
N PHE A 50 -7.93 -9.67 22.87
CA PHE A 50 -8.84 -10.49 23.65
C PHE A 50 -9.31 -9.71 24.88
N LEU A 51 -10.42 -10.15 25.46
CA LEU A 51 -11.09 -9.47 26.55
C LEU A 51 -10.97 -10.29 27.82
N ILE A 52 -10.82 -9.59 28.94
CA ILE A 52 -10.86 -10.17 30.27
C ILE A 52 -12.07 -9.60 31.00
N TYR A 53 -12.91 -10.51 31.48
CA TYR A 53 -14.00 -10.22 32.38
C TYR A 53 -13.65 -10.73 33.77
N VAL A 54 -13.72 -9.83 34.76
CA VAL A 54 -13.40 -10.13 36.16
C VAL A 54 -14.63 -9.87 37.02
N SER A 55 -15.06 -10.87 37.79
CA SER A 55 -16.16 -10.76 38.76
C SER A 55 -15.79 -11.43 40.09
N ASP A 56 -16.61 -11.23 41.13
CA ASP A 56 -16.45 -11.94 42.41
C ASP A 56 -16.85 -13.42 42.20
N ALA A 57 -16.07 -14.37 42.71
CA ALA A 57 -16.42 -15.79 42.60
C ALA A 57 -17.77 -16.13 43.25
N SER A 58 -18.18 -15.34 44.23
CA SER A 58 -19.46 -15.50 44.95
C SER A 58 -20.64 -14.89 44.18
N ASP A 59 -20.38 -13.86 43.38
CA ASP A 59 -21.37 -13.16 42.56
C ASP A 59 -20.81 -12.88 41.15
N PRO A 60 -20.83 -13.90 40.27
CA PRO A 60 -20.25 -13.77 38.94
C PRO A 60 -21.07 -12.86 38.01
N SER A 61 -22.26 -12.41 38.43
CA SER A 61 -23.15 -11.57 37.64
C SER A 61 -22.73 -10.10 37.61
N GLN A 62 -21.92 -9.69 38.58
CA GLN A 62 -21.46 -8.31 38.69
C GLN A 62 -19.97 -8.18 38.32
N PRO A 63 -19.65 -7.33 37.32
CA PRO A 63 -18.25 -7.01 37.04
C PRO A 63 -17.64 -6.28 38.22
N LEU A 64 -16.42 -6.67 38.56
CA LEU A 64 -15.59 -5.94 39.52
C LEU A 64 -14.94 -4.74 38.84
N ASP A 65 -14.62 -3.72 39.63
CA ASP A 65 -13.85 -2.55 39.24
C ASP A 65 -12.63 -2.38 40.15
N ASN A 66 -11.76 -1.41 39.87
CA ASN A 66 -10.58 -1.05 40.67
C ASN A 66 -9.69 -2.27 40.97
N TYR A 67 -9.21 -2.92 39.92
CA TYR A 67 -8.25 -4.02 39.97
C TYR A 67 -7.10 -3.76 38.99
N THR A 68 -5.98 -4.42 39.21
CA THR A 68 -4.81 -4.36 38.32
C THR A 68 -4.67 -5.69 37.59
N VAL A 69 -4.54 -5.65 36.27
CA VAL A 69 -4.21 -6.80 35.44
C VAL A 69 -2.74 -6.74 35.08
N ILE A 70 -2.02 -7.82 35.30
CA ILE A 70 -0.61 -7.96 34.93
C ILE A 70 -0.54 -8.99 33.81
N PHE A 71 -0.04 -8.57 32.65
CA PHE A 71 0.09 -9.43 31.48
C PHE A 71 1.36 -9.07 30.70
N ASN A 72 2.17 -10.09 30.38
CA ASN A 72 3.45 -9.93 29.67
C ASN A 72 4.38 -8.87 30.32
N GLY A 73 4.40 -8.81 31.65
CA GLY A 73 5.21 -7.84 32.41
C GLY A 73 4.64 -6.41 32.45
N ASN A 74 3.54 -6.14 31.76
CA ASN A 74 2.84 -4.85 31.80
C ASN A 74 1.73 -4.89 32.85
N GLU A 75 1.52 -3.77 33.53
CA GLU A 75 0.46 -3.59 34.52
C GLU A 75 -0.61 -2.62 33.99
N TYR A 76 -1.87 -3.03 34.05
CA TYR A 76 -3.03 -2.29 33.56
C TYR A 76 -3.99 -2.08 34.73
N MET A 77 -4.15 -0.83 35.17
CA MET A 77 -5.14 -0.48 36.19
C MET A 77 -6.50 -0.30 35.51
N PHE A 78 -7.52 -1.01 35.99
CA PHE A 78 -8.85 -1.00 35.42
C PHE A 78 -9.88 -0.59 36.47
N ASP A 79 -10.69 0.41 36.14
CA ASP A 79 -11.72 0.95 37.01
C ASP A 79 -13.02 1.23 36.25
N ARG A 80 -14.04 1.70 36.97
CA ARG A 80 -15.36 2.01 36.42
C ARG A 80 -15.37 3.26 35.52
N SER A 81 -14.33 4.08 35.58
CA SER A 81 -14.17 5.27 34.72
C SER A 81 -13.54 4.93 33.37
N ASP A 82 -12.98 3.72 33.21
CA ASP A 82 -12.46 3.25 31.94
C ASP A 82 -13.59 3.14 30.89
N PRO A 83 -13.41 3.71 29.68
CA PRO A 83 -14.41 3.62 28.61
C PRO A 83 -14.73 2.19 28.18
N ASN A 84 -13.84 1.24 28.47
CA ASN A 84 -13.98 -0.16 28.11
C ASN A 84 -14.68 -1.01 29.20
N TYR A 85 -15.04 -0.43 30.33
CA TYR A 85 -15.80 -1.10 31.39
C TYR A 85 -17.09 -1.74 30.81
N PRO A 86 -17.35 -3.04 31.05
CA PRO A 86 -16.75 -3.93 32.07
C PRO A 86 -15.60 -4.84 31.60
N PHE A 87 -15.09 -4.69 30.38
CA PHE A 87 -14.09 -5.58 29.81
C PHE A 87 -12.70 -4.93 29.74
N CYS A 88 -11.68 -5.63 30.23
CA CYS A 88 -10.29 -5.23 30.04
C CYS A 88 -9.78 -5.79 28.72
N TYR A 89 -9.41 -4.93 27.77
CA TYR A 89 -8.88 -5.32 26.47
C TYR A 89 -7.36 -5.47 26.55
N LEU A 90 -6.86 -6.63 26.13
CA LEU A 90 -5.43 -6.90 26.03
C LEU A 90 -5.08 -7.37 24.63
N THR A 91 -3.92 -6.95 24.14
CA THR A 91 -3.38 -7.42 22.86
C THR A 91 -2.33 -8.50 23.10
N ALA A 92 -2.47 -9.63 22.42
CA ALA A 92 -1.53 -10.73 22.49
C ALA A 92 -0.13 -10.29 21.98
N PRO A 93 0.95 -10.53 22.74
CA PRO A 93 2.30 -10.16 22.29
C PRO A 93 2.74 -10.98 21.08
N GLN A 94 3.74 -10.48 20.37
CA GLN A 94 4.41 -11.22 19.29
C GLN A 94 5.28 -12.34 19.88
N VAL A 95 5.20 -13.53 19.30
CA VAL A 95 5.89 -14.74 19.76
C VAL A 95 6.50 -15.50 18.59
N ASN A 96 7.71 -16.03 18.76
CA ASN A 96 8.37 -16.81 17.69
C ASN A 96 7.87 -18.27 17.61
N GLN A 97 7.11 -18.72 18.60
CA GLN A 97 6.50 -20.05 18.69
C GLN A 97 5.35 -19.97 19.68
N ASP A 98 4.43 -20.94 19.64
CA ASP A 98 3.32 -21.01 20.57
C ASP A 98 3.82 -20.97 22.02
N GLN A 99 3.30 -20.00 22.79
CA GLN A 99 3.78 -19.73 24.14
C GLN A 99 2.60 -19.49 25.08
N ILE A 100 2.69 -20.06 26.27
CA ILE A 100 1.70 -19.87 27.33
C ILE A 100 2.07 -18.63 28.13
N PHE A 101 1.13 -17.71 28.28
CA PHE A 101 1.23 -16.54 29.14
C PHE A 101 0.32 -16.68 30.35
N GLN A 102 0.81 -16.23 31.51
CA GLN A 102 0.00 -16.08 32.71
C GLN A 102 -0.48 -14.63 32.81
N ILE A 103 -1.76 -14.48 33.06
CA ILE A 103 -2.40 -13.21 33.43
C ILE A 103 -2.64 -13.25 34.93
N VAL A 104 -2.25 -12.19 35.63
CA VAL A 104 -2.42 -12.06 37.09
C VAL A 104 -3.34 -10.88 37.38
N ILE A 105 -4.36 -11.07 38.20
CA ILE A 105 -5.29 -10.04 38.62
C ILE A 105 -5.06 -9.76 40.11
N LYS A 106 -4.86 -8.50 40.46
CA LYS A 106 -4.63 -8.04 41.83
C LYS A 106 -5.67 -7.00 42.25
N LYS A 107 -6.20 -7.15 43.46
CA LYS A 107 -7.09 -6.18 44.11
C LYS A 107 -7.00 -6.36 45.62
N ASP A 108 -7.01 -5.26 46.35
CA ASP A 108 -7.05 -5.30 47.81
C ASP A 108 -8.29 -6.05 48.31
N GLY A 109 -8.10 -6.96 49.28
CA GLY A 109 -9.16 -7.81 49.81
C GLY A 109 -9.47 -9.07 48.98
N TYR A 110 -8.71 -9.31 47.90
CA TYR A 110 -8.78 -10.53 47.09
C TYR A 110 -7.44 -11.27 47.08
N ASP A 111 -7.50 -12.58 46.92
CA ASP A 111 -6.34 -13.39 46.56
C ASP A 111 -5.95 -13.13 45.10
N ASP A 112 -4.64 -13.15 44.79
CA ASP A 112 -4.14 -13.01 43.42
C ASP A 112 -4.82 -14.01 42.47
N GLY A 113 -5.59 -13.49 41.53
CA GLY A 113 -6.25 -14.26 40.48
C GLY A 113 -5.25 -14.62 39.39
N LYS A 114 -5.19 -15.89 38.96
CA LYS A 114 -4.26 -16.33 37.93
C LYS A 114 -4.99 -17.14 36.87
N VAL A 115 -4.87 -16.74 35.62
CA VAL A 115 -5.38 -17.47 34.46
C VAL A 115 -4.28 -17.56 33.40
N THR A 116 -4.30 -18.61 32.59
CA THR A 116 -3.33 -18.79 31.51
C THR A 116 -4.03 -18.73 30.16
N ILE A 117 -3.35 -18.14 29.18
CA ILE A 117 -3.76 -18.14 27.78
C ILE A 117 -2.59 -18.58 26.91
N THR A 118 -2.88 -19.38 25.89
CA THR A 118 -1.88 -19.76 24.89
C THR A 118 -1.92 -18.76 23.74
N VAL A 119 -0.80 -18.08 23.52
CA VAL A 119 -0.62 -17.21 22.34
C VAL A 119 0.00 -18.04 21.23
N LYS A 120 -0.72 -18.20 20.13
CA LYS A 120 -0.27 -18.91 18.94
C LYS A 120 0.56 -18.00 18.04
N ASN A 121 1.70 -18.49 17.60
CA ASN A 121 2.52 -17.81 16.60
C ASN A 121 1.76 -17.76 15.26
N ARG A 122 1.84 -16.64 14.55
CA ARG A 122 1.40 -16.56 13.15
C ARG A 122 2.62 -16.68 12.26
N ALA A 123 2.82 -17.89 11.73
CA ALA A 123 3.89 -18.13 10.78
C ALA A 123 3.81 -17.13 9.61
N LYS A 124 4.96 -16.59 9.21
CA LYS A 124 5.03 -15.54 8.18
C LYS A 124 5.13 -16.15 6.79
N LEU A 125 4.41 -15.57 5.84
CA LEU A 125 4.51 -15.94 4.42
C LEU A 125 5.57 -15.08 3.72
N LEU A 126 6.43 -15.75 2.96
CA LEU A 126 7.43 -15.16 2.09
C LEU A 126 7.09 -15.50 0.64
N VAL A 127 7.12 -14.50 -0.23
CA VAL A 127 6.85 -14.68 -1.66
C VAL A 127 8.13 -14.44 -2.45
N TYR A 128 8.44 -15.35 -3.37
CA TYR A 128 9.60 -15.29 -4.23
C TYR A 128 9.20 -15.31 -5.72
N PRO A 129 9.75 -14.39 -6.53
CA PRO A 129 10.57 -13.24 -6.12
C PRO A 129 9.77 -12.21 -5.32
N SER A 130 10.43 -11.45 -4.44
CA SER A 130 9.80 -10.42 -3.60
C SER A 130 9.31 -9.21 -4.39
N THR A 131 9.81 -9.03 -5.60
CA THR A 131 9.37 -8.05 -6.59
C THR A 131 9.47 -8.67 -7.97
N PHE A 132 8.61 -8.28 -8.90
CA PHE A 132 8.65 -8.81 -10.27
C PHE A 132 8.48 -7.73 -11.33
N SER A 133 9.02 -7.99 -12.53
CA SER A 133 8.75 -7.23 -13.73
C SER A 133 8.54 -8.19 -14.89
N VAL A 134 7.35 -8.20 -15.47
CA VAL A 134 6.95 -9.19 -16.49
C VAL A 134 6.21 -8.50 -17.64
N GLU A 135 6.43 -8.97 -18.86
CA GLU A 135 5.72 -8.44 -20.04
C GLU A 135 4.32 -9.03 -20.18
N SER A 136 3.45 -8.28 -20.85
CA SER A 136 2.13 -8.74 -21.29
C SER A 136 2.21 -10.08 -22.04
N GLY A 137 1.36 -11.03 -21.68
CA GLY A 137 1.29 -12.35 -22.33
C GLY A 137 2.31 -13.37 -21.83
N GLN A 138 3.30 -12.97 -21.02
CA GLN A 138 4.22 -13.91 -20.39
C GLN A 138 3.61 -14.58 -19.14
N LYS A 139 4.23 -15.66 -18.69
CA LYS A 139 3.87 -16.35 -17.46
C LYS A 139 4.68 -15.80 -16.29
N LEU A 140 3.99 -15.37 -15.23
CA LEU A 140 4.59 -15.03 -13.95
C LEU A 140 4.50 -16.24 -13.03
N THR A 141 5.64 -16.76 -12.59
CA THR A 141 5.72 -17.85 -11.62
C THR A 141 6.13 -17.27 -10.27
N LEU A 142 5.37 -17.59 -9.22
CA LEU A 142 5.64 -17.17 -7.84
C LEU A 142 5.74 -18.41 -6.96
N TYR A 143 6.58 -18.32 -5.94
CA TYR A 143 6.75 -19.34 -4.91
C TYR A 143 6.39 -18.75 -3.55
N VAL A 144 5.51 -19.43 -2.81
CA VAL A 144 5.12 -19.06 -1.45
C VAL A 144 5.78 -20.04 -0.49
N LYS A 145 6.54 -19.49 0.45
CA LYS A 145 7.26 -20.23 1.49
C LYS A 145 6.95 -19.65 2.86
N ASP A 146 7.21 -20.41 3.91
CA ASP A 146 7.19 -19.91 5.28
C ASP A 146 8.54 -19.28 5.68
N GLU A 147 8.61 -18.77 6.90
CA GLU A 147 9.83 -18.21 7.50
C GLU A 147 11.00 -19.21 7.65
N HIS A 148 10.71 -20.51 7.61
CA HIS A 148 11.70 -21.59 7.63
C HIS A 148 12.13 -22.04 6.23
N GLY A 149 11.58 -21.42 5.18
CA GLY A 149 11.88 -21.74 3.78
C GLY A 149 11.16 -22.97 3.25
N ILE A 150 10.17 -23.50 3.99
CA ILE A 150 9.32 -24.62 3.60
C ILE A 150 8.22 -24.11 2.67
N SER A 151 7.97 -24.83 1.58
CA SER A 151 6.92 -24.48 0.62
C SER A 151 5.52 -24.59 1.22
N VAL A 152 4.69 -23.58 0.99
CA VAL A 152 3.33 -23.51 1.55
C VAL A 152 2.30 -23.86 0.47
N SER A 153 1.74 -25.07 0.56
CA SER A 153 0.68 -25.55 -0.34
C SER A 153 -0.68 -24.94 -0.02
N GLY A 154 -1.52 -24.70 -1.04
CA GLY A 154 -2.89 -24.23 -0.89
C GLY A 154 -3.05 -22.80 -0.34
N ALA A 155 -2.00 -21.97 -0.38
CA ALA A 155 -2.11 -20.54 -0.10
C ALA A 155 -2.92 -19.84 -1.19
N PHE A 156 -3.79 -18.91 -0.82
CA PHE A 156 -4.58 -18.13 -1.76
C PHE A 156 -3.76 -16.94 -2.26
N VAL A 157 -3.62 -16.81 -3.57
CA VAL A 157 -2.82 -15.76 -4.22
C VAL A 157 -3.72 -14.96 -5.14
N SER A 158 -3.78 -13.65 -4.92
CA SER A 158 -4.55 -12.68 -5.71
C SER A 158 -3.61 -11.72 -6.40
N LEU A 159 -3.54 -11.76 -7.72
CA LEU A 159 -2.78 -10.86 -8.57
C LEU A 159 -3.70 -9.75 -9.11
N GLU A 160 -3.48 -8.53 -8.65
CA GLU A 160 -4.18 -7.33 -9.10
C GLU A 160 -3.32 -6.56 -10.11
N ILE A 161 -3.86 -6.31 -11.31
CA ILE A 161 -3.21 -5.53 -12.37
C ILE A 161 -4.21 -4.48 -12.85
N GLY A 162 -3.99 -3.22 -12.46
CA GLY A 162 -4.93 -2.13 -12.77
C GLY A 162 -6.31 -2.40 -12.16
N SER A 163 -7.33 -2.57 -12.98
CA SER A 163 -8.71 -2.87 -12.54
C SER A 163 -9.08 -4.35 -12.61
N LYS A 164 -8.15 -5.24 -12.95
CA LYS A 164 -8.40 -6.68 -13.07
C LYS A 164 -7.71 -7.43 -11.95
N SER A 165 -8.40 -8.39 -11.36
CA SER A 165 -7.85 -9.29 -10.35
C SER A 165 -7.94 -10.74 -10.84
N TYR A 166 -6.89 -11.51 -10.57
CA TYR A 166 -6.75 -12.91 -10.91
C TYR A 166 -6.41 -13.68 -9.65
N THR A 167 -7.14 -14.76 -9.37
CA THR A 167 -6.95 -15.54 -8.15
C THR A 167 -6.57 -16.97 -8.48
N ALA A 168 -5.65 -17.53 -7.70
CA ALA A 168 -5.23 -18.92 -7.80
C ALA A 168 -4.78 -19.44 -6.42
N LYS A 169 -4.67 -20.76 -6.28
CA LYS A 169 -4.09 -21.40 -5.10
C LYS A 169 -2.72 -21.96 -5.45
N THR A 170 -1.79 -21.97 -4.50
CA THR A 170 -0.49 -22.63 -4.67
C THR A 170 -0.65 -24.15 -4.72
N ASP A 171 0.21 -24.80 -5.50
CA ASP A 171 0.33 -26.25 -5.56
C ASP A 171 1.12 -26.82 -4.36
N ASP A 172 1.33 -28.14 -4.34
CA ASP A 172 2.07 -28.83 -3.28
C ASP A 172 3.53 -28.40 -3.13
N SER A 173 4.10 -27.79 -4.18
CA SER A 173 5.45 -27.21 -4.15
C SER A 173 5.47 -25.74 -3.71
N GLY A 174 4.30 -25.19 -3.35
CA GLY A 174 4.12 -23.77 -3.01
C GLY A 174 4.18 -22.86 -4.23
N MET A 175 4.06 -23.40 -5.44
CA MET A 175 4.18 -22.65 -6.68
C MET A 175 2.80 -22.24 -7.20
N VAL A 176 2.74 -21.04 -7.78
CA VAL A 176 1.58 -20.55 -8.54
C VAL A 176 2.06 -19.89 -9.82
N THR A 177 1.35 -20.11 -10.92
CA THR A 177 1.66 -19.51 -12.21
C THR A 177 0.47 -18.72 -12.74
N PHE A 178 0.68 -17.45 -13.07
CA PHE A 178 -0.31 -16.59 -13.70
C PHE A 178 0.10 -16.27 -15.14
N THR A 179 -0.87 -16.24 -16.04
CA THR A 179 -0.67 -15.69 -17.39
C THR A 179 -1.00 -14.20 -17.35
N ILE A 180 0.00 -13.36 -17.60
CA ILE A 180 -0.13 -11.91 -17.49
C ILE A 180 -1.02 -11.38 -18.62
N PRO A 181 -2.10 -10.63 -18.31
CA PRO A 181 -2.97 -10.07 -19.32
C PRO A 181 -2.26 -8.98 -20.13
N THR A 182 -2.75 -8.74 -21.34
CA THR A 182 -2.25 -7.66 -22.17
C THR A 182 -2.59 -6.28 -21.59
N VAL A 183 -1.57 -5.50 -21.29
CA VAL A 183 -1.69 -4.08 -20.89
C VAL A 183 -1.23 -3.17 -22.04
N LYS A 184 -1.83 -1.98 -22.14
CA LYS A 184 -1.48 -0.97 -23.18
C LYS A 184 -0.35 -0.04 -22.73
N VAL A 185 -0.23 0.17 -21.43
CA VAL A 185 0.74 1.05 -20.77
C VAL A 185 1.39 0.31 -19.62
N LYS A 186 2.58 0.73 -19.21
CA LYS A 186 3.25 0.19 -18.03
C LYS A 186 2.35 0.38 -16.81
N THR A 187 1.97 -0.74 -16.19
CA THR A 187 0.97 -0.77 -15.11
C THR A 187 1.58 -1.42 -13.87
N THR A 188 1.31 -0.85 -12.70
CA THR A 188 1.71 -1.44 -11.41
C THR A 188 0.82 -2.63 -11.09
N ALA A 189 1.41 -3.69 -10.56
CA ALA A 189 0.71 -4.91 -10.16
C ALA A 189 0.97 -5.20 -8.68
N TYR A 190 -0.02 -5.74 -8.00
CA TYR A 190 0.08 -6.17 -6.61
C TYR A 190 -0.25 -7.65 -6.53
N VAL A 191 0.43 -8.35 -5.64
CA VAL A 191 0.10 -9.73 -5.30
C VAL A 191 -0.15 -9.79 -3.81
N ASP A 192 -1.39 -10.10 -3.45
CA ASP A 192 -1.80 -10.37 -2.07
C ASP A 192 -1.85 -11.89 -1.87
N VAL A 193 -1.17 -12.39 -0.85
CA VAL A 193 -1.15 -13.82 -0.49
C VAL A 193 -1.69 -13.98 0.92
N SER A 194 -2.63 -14.90 1.08
CA SER A 194 -3.24 -15.22 2.37
C SER A 194 -3.43 -16.71 2.57
N LYS A 195 -3.30 -17.16 3.82
CA LYS A 195 -3.58 -18.52 4.26
C LYS A 195 -3.99 -18.50 5.73
N SER A 196 -4.95 -19.36 6.10
CA SER A 196 -5.38 -19.51 7.50
C SER A 196 -4.20 -19.92 8.39
N GLY A 197 -4.01 -19.22 9.51
CA GLY A 197 -2.91 -19.47 10.45
C GLY A 197 -1.58 -18.80 10.06
N PHE A 198 -1.56 -18.03 8.97
CA PHE A 198 -0.38 -17.28 8.54
C PHE A 198 -0.66 -15.78 8.45
N GLU A 199 0.39 -14.98 8.61
CA GLU A 199 0.34 -13.54 8.32
C GLU A 199 0.22 -13.32 6.80
N SER A 200 -0.73 -12.49 6.37
CA SER A 200 -0.92 -12.17 4.95
C SER A 200 0.18 -11.24 4.45
N VAL A 201 0.64 -11.46 3.22
CA VAL A 201 1.74 -10.71 2.63
C VAL A 201 1.30 -10.07 1.31
N ARG A 202 1.74 -8.83 1.08
CA ARG A 202 1.53 -8.10 -0.17
C ARG A 202 2.87 -7.74 -0.78
N ILE A 203 3.06 -8.11 -2.05
CA ILE A 203 4.23 -7.68 -2.84
C ILE A 203 3.78 -6.84 -4.03
N GLU A 204 4.70 -6.02 -4.54
CA GLU A 204 4.47 -5.17 -5.70
C GLU A 204 5.35 -5.58 -6.88
N GLY A 205 4.87 -5.27 -8.08
CA GLY A 205 5.58 -5.53 -9.32
C GLY A 205 5.13 -4.61 -10.43
N THR A 206 5.72 -4.79 -11.60
CA THR A 206 5.39 -4.00 -12.78
C THR A 206 5.09 -4.89 -13.97
N VAL A 207 4.04 -4.54 -14.70
CA VAL A 207 3.70 -5.18 -15.97
C VAL A 207 3.95 -4.21 -17.09
N THR A 208 4.81 -4.58 -18.03
CA THR A 208 5.09 -3.79 -19.22
C THR A 208 4.22 -4.26 -20.39
N PRO A 209 3.75 -3.33 -21.24
CA PRO A 209 3.08 -3.70 -22.48
C PRO A 209 4.06 -4.47 -23.35
N HIS A 210 3.60 -5.54 -23.97
CA HIS A 210 4.38 -6.21 -25.00
C HIS A 210 4.44 -5.23 -26.18
N ALA A 211 5.62 -4.66 -26.41
CA ALA A 211 5.81 -3.73 -27.52
C ALA A 211 5.80 -4.56 -28.81
N PRO A 212 4.83 -4.38 -29.73
CA PRO A 212 5.06 -4.82 -31.09
C PRO A 212 6.31 -4.06 -31.57
N SER A 213 7.23 -4.76 -32.22
CA SER A 213 8.38 -4.18 -32.91
C SER A 213 7.91 -3.12 -33.91
N GLY A 214 7.77 -1.88 -33.46
CA GLY A 214 7.22 -0.76 -34.22
C GLY A 214 6.82 0.37 -33.27
N PHE A 215 7.39 1.55 -33.49
CA PHE A 215 7.12 2.74 -32.66
C PHE A 215 5.61 2.94 -32.47
N PRO A 216 5.11 3.05 -31.22
CA PRO A 216 3.72 3.39 -30.99
C PRO A 216 3.51 4.85 -31.38
N VAL A 217 3.11 5.08 -32.63
CA VAL A 217 2.79 6.42 -33.10
C VAL A 217 1.33 6.69 -32.80
N ASP A 218 1.06 7.66 -31.93
CA ASP A 218 -0.30 8.11 -31.66
C ASP A 218 -1.01 8.49 -32.98
N PRO A 219 -2.29 8.12 -33.19
CA PRO A 219 -3.03 8.47 -34.41
C PRO A 219 -3.05 9.97 -34.70
N ASN A 220 -3.00 10.80 -33.66
CA ASN A 220 -2.94 12.25 -33.77
C ASN A 220 -1.55 12.74 -34.22
N VAL A 221 -0.48 12.07 -33.81
CA VAL A 221 0.89 12.37 -34.24
C VAL A 221 1.06 12.05 -35.73
N MET A 222 0.46 10.96 -36.23
CA MET A 222 0.47 10.66 -37.67
C MET A 222 -0.29 11.70 -38.50
N LYS A 223 -1.42 12.21 -38.01
CA LYS A 223 -2.15 13.31 -38.67
C LYS A 223 -1.32 14.59 -38.72
N ILE A 224 -0.67 14.94 -37.61
CA ILE A 224 0.21 16.12 -37.53
C ILE A 224 1.41 15.95 -38.47
N ALA A 225 2.06 14.78 -38.47
CA ALA A 225 3.18 14.48 -39.36
C ALA A 225 2.77 14.58 -40.84
N ALA A 226 1.60 14.05 -41.22
CA ALA A 226 1.08 14.17 -42.58
C ALA A 226 0.83 15.62 -42.99
N ILE A 227 0.27 16.44 -42.10
CA ILE A 227 0.05 17.88 -42.34
C ILE A 227 1.39 18.60 -42.53
N VAL A 228 2.37 18.34 -41.66
CA VAL A 228 3.71 18.95 -41.74
C VAL A 228 4.40 18.58 -43.05
N ILE A 229 4.35 17.30 -43.45
CA ILE A 229 4.92 16.83 -44.71
C ILE A 229 4.24 17.52 -45.90
N MET A 230 2.91 17.66 -45.88
CA MET A 230 2.16 18.34 -46.96
C MET A 230 2.55 19.81 -47.08
N VAL A 231 2.70 20.53 -45.96
CA VAL A 231 3.17 21.92 -45.94
C VAL A 231 4.59 22.03 -46.50
N ILE A 232 5.49 21.11 -46.13
CA ILE A 232 6.86 21.08 -46.67
C ILE A 232 6.84 20.89 -48.19
N PHE A 233 6.01 19.99 -48.73
CA PHE A 233 5.88 19.80 -50.18
C PHE A 233 5.31 21.03 -50.89
N VAL A 234 4.33 21.72 -50.31
CA VAL A 234 3.77 22.96 -50.88
C VAL A 234 4.81 24.08 -50.90
N VAL A 235 5.58 24.25 -49.83
CA VAL A 235 6.65 25.26 -49.75
C VAL A 235 7.79 24.94 -50.71
N ALA A 236 8.23 23.67 -50.78
CA ALA A 236 9.25 23.25 -51.73
C ALA A 236 8.78 23.42 -53.18
N GLY A 237 7.51 23.08 -53.46
CA GLY A 237 6.89 23.26 -54.78
C GLY A 237 6.78 24.72 -55.19
N SER A 238 6.41 25.61 -54.27
CA SER A 238 6.29 27.05 -54.56
C SER A 238 7.66 27.71 -54.81
N ILE A 239 8.69 27.35 -54.05
CA ILE A 239 10.07 27.81 -54.31
C ILE A 239 10.53 27.37 -55.71
N ARG A 240 10.28 26.11 -56.07
CA ARG A 240 10.66 25.55 -57.38
C ARG A 240 9.88 26.19 -58.54
N TYR A 241 8.60 26.50 -58.31
CA TYR A 241 7.74 27.19 -59.27
C TYR A 241 8.21 28.62 -59.55
N VAL A 242 8.61 29.37 -58.51
CA VAL A 242 9.14 30.73 -58.65
C VAL A 242 10.48 30.73 -59.40
N GLN A 243 11.42 29.85 -59.05
CA GLN A 243 12.70 29.70 -59.76
C GLN A 243 12.54 29.22 -61.22
N GLY A 244 11.50 28.45 -61.53
CA GLY A 244 11.19 28.02 -62.89
C GLY A 244 10.69 29.14 -63.79
N ARG A 245 10.09 30.19 -63.22
CA ARG A 245 9.52 31.32 -63.97
C ARG A 245 10.57 32.31 -64.46
N GLU A 246 11.68 32.43 -63.74
CA GLU A 246 12.80 33.32 -64.13
C GLU A 246 13.51 32.84 -65.41
N ARG A 247 13.56 31.53 -65.66
CA ARG A 247 14.17 30.97 -66.88
C ARG A 247 13.34 31.17 -68.15
N LEU A 248 12.04 31.49 -68.03
CA LEU A 248 11.16 31.71 -69.17
C LEU A 248 11.04 33.20 -69.58
N TYR A 249 11.61 34.13 -68.80
CA TYR A 249 11.59 35.57 -69.11
C TYR A 249 12.89 36.10 -69.74
N GLU A 250 14.02 35.38 -69.61
CA GLU A 250 15.27 35.75 -70.31
C GLU A 250 15.34 35.24 -71.77
N GLY A 251 14.46 34.32 -72.17
CA GLY A 251 14.44 33.74 -73.52
C GLY A 251 13.76 34.58 -74.60
N SER A 252 13.08 35.68 -74.26
CA SER A 252 12.19 36.41 -75.18
C SER A 252 12.63 37.84 -75.52
N HIS A 253 13.89 38.23 -75.25
CA HIS A 253 14.37 39.60 -75.50
C HIS A 253 15.59 39.73 -76.44
N SER A 254 16.00 38.67 -77.14
CA SER A 254 17.11 38.72 -78.12
C SER A 254 16.69 38.64 -79.60
N LEU A 255 15.39 38.69 -79.90
CA LEU A 255 14.83 38.80 -81.24
C LEU A 255 14.53 40.27 -81.57
N PHE A 256 15.55 41.06 -81.93
CA PHE A 256 15.50 42.20 -82.88
C PHE A 256 16.73 43.11 -82.72
N LYS A 257 17.83 42.78 -83.42
CA LYS A 257 18.72 43.80 -84.01
C LYS A 257 19.49 43.19 -85.17
N GLY A 258 19.18 43.65 -86.38
CA GLY A 258 19.62 43.05 -87.63
C GLY A 258 21.03 43.42 -88.08
N LYS A 259 21.47 42.65 -89.10
CA LYS A 259 22.36 42.99 -90.24
C LYS A 259 23.69 43.71 -89.88
N THR A 260 24.89 43.21 -90.22
CA THR A 260 25.38 42.91 -91.57
C THR A 260 26.81 42.35 -91.51
N ARG A 261 27.20 41.56 -92.54
CA ARG A 261 28.55 41.22 -93.08
C ARG A 261 29.29 39.99 -92.55
N GLU A 262 29.16 38.89 -93.32
CA GLU A 262 30.20 38.34 -94.22
C GLU A 262 31.66 38.36 -93.72
N ILE A 263 32.26 37.17 -93.53
CA ILE A 263 33.34 36.59 -94.37
C ILE A 263 33.78 35.24 -93.74
N SER A 264 34.18 34.33 -94.65
CA SER A 264 34.65 32.94 -94.55
C SER A 264 35.61 32.61 -93.39
N ILE A 265 35.84 31.35 -92.98
CA ILE A 265 36.45 30.22 -93.73
C ILE A 265 36.16 28.90 -92.98
N GLU A 266 35.69 27.88 -93.72
CA GLU A 266 35.75 26.42 -93.43
C GLU A 266 37.13 25.90 -93.91
N PRO A 267 37.80 24.82 -93.41
CA PRO A 267 37.29 23.48 -93.03
C PRO A 267 37.93 22.96 -91.71
N GLU A 268 37.70 21.75 -91.17
CA GLU A 268 37.89 20.44 -91.79
C GLU A 268 37.52 19.30 -90.82
N ARG A 269 36.72 18.33 -91.33
CA ARG A 269 36.71 16.85 -91.13
C ARG A 269 36.94 16.27 -89.70
N THR A 270 36.27 15.22 -89.22
CA THR A 270 35.74 14.01 -89.86
C THR A 270 34.92 13.23 -88.82
N ALA A 271 33.85 12.56 -89.25
CA ALA A 271 33.24 11.42 -88.55
C ALA A 271 34.05 10.12 -88.90
N PRO A 272 33.87 8.94 -88.26
CA PRO A 272 32.59 8.23 -88.34
C PRO A 272 32.19 7.29 -87.17
N ARG A 273 30.86 7.11 -87.09
CA ARG A 273 30.07 5.87 -86.94
C ARG A 273 30.48 4.74 -85.98
N GLY A 274 29.47 4.34 -85.21
CA GLY A 274 29.19 2.98 -84.73
C GLY A 274 28.75 3.07 -83.27
N GLY A 275 27.55 2.69 -82.82
CA GLY A 275 26.53 1.81 -83.35
C GLY A 275 26.04 0.97 -82.16
N MET A 276 24.76 1.18 -81.76
CA MET A 276 23.90 0.28 -80.98
C MET A 276 24.15 0.00 -79.47
N LYS A 277 23.21 0.53 -78.67
CA LYS A 277 22.32 -0.13 -77.67
C LYS A 277 22.90 -1.08 -76.60
N MET A 278 22.63 -0.71 -75.33
CA MET A 278 21.73 -1.39 -74.37
C MET A 278 22.33 -1.54 -72.95
N GLU A 279 21.58 -0.96 -72.01
CA GLU A 279 21.36 -1.26 -70.58
C GLU A 279 22.45 -1.70 -69.58
N GLU A 280 22.22 -1.17 -68.37
CA GLU A 280 22.58 -1.65 -67.03
C GLU A 280 24.04 -1.74 -66.61
N SER A 281 24.41 -0.90 -65.63
CA SER A 281 24.63 -1.42 -64.27
C SER A 281 24.89 -0.28 -63.28
N MET A 282 24.22 -0.37 -62.14
CA MET A 282 24.44 0.43 -60.94
C MET A 282 25.89 0.33 -60.48
N LYS A 283 26.49 1.47 -60.10
CA LYS A 283 27.74 1.52 -59.34
C LYS A 283 27.42 1.99 -57.93
N ILE A 284 27.58 1.07 -56.98
CA ILE A 284 27.50 1.30 -55.53
C ILE A 284 28.78 2.04 -55.14
N GLU A 285 28.67 3.24 -54.58
CA GLU A 285 29.78 3.92 -53.93
C GLU A 285 29.82 3.52 -52.46
N GLU A 286 30.88 2.80 -52.12
CA GLU A 286 31.29 2.37 -50.78
C GLU A 286 31.72 3.60 -49.96
N ILE A 287 30.99 3.93 -48.90
CA ILE A 287 31.40 4.97 -47.95
C ILE A 287 32.15 4.30 -46.80
N VAL A 288 33.48 4.43 -46.85
CA VAL A 288 34.41 4.09 -45.76
C VAL A 288 34.29 5.13 -44.65
N ILE A 289 33.77 4.74 -43.49
CA ILE A 289 33.69 5.63 -42.30
C ILE A 289 34.98 5.51 -41.51
N ASN A 290 35.87 6.50 -41.66
CA ASN A 290 36.98 6.71 -40.74
C ASN A 290 36.46 7.35 -39.43
N LYS A 291 36.96 6.83 -38.30
CA LYS A 291 36.68 7.31 -36.94
C LYS A 291 37.62 8.46 -36.60
N PRO A 292 37.15 9.63 -36.12
CA PRO A 292 38.03 10.63 -35.52
C PRO A 292 37.88 10.69 -33.99
N GLU A 293 39.01 11.04 -33.40
CA GLU A 293 39.42 10.97 -32.01
C GLU A 293 38.72 11.93 -31.04
N GLU A 294 38.83 11.57 -29.75
CA GLU A 294 38.58 12.41 -28.58
C GLU A 294 39.55 13.61 -28.53
N GLY A 295 39.02 14.81 -28.32
CA GLY A 295 39.80 16.02 -28.08
C GLY A 295 39.05 17.00 -27.17
N ARG A 296 39.64 17.29 -26.00
CA ARG A 296 39.15 18.21 -24.96
C ARG A 296 39.14 19.67 -25.44
N GLY A 297 38.18 20.47 -24.97
CA GLY A 297 38.23 21.94 -25.04
C GLY A 297 37.08 22.65 -24.33
N ASN A 298 37.38 23.30 -23.20
CA ASN A 298 36.50 24.22 -22.46
C ASN A 298 36.39 25.59 -23.16
N PHE A 299 35.24 26.30 -23.03
CA PHE A 299 35.08 27.62 -22.33
C PHE A 299 34.01 28.58 -22.92
N LYS A 300 33.07 29.02 -22.02
CA LYS A 300 32.31 30.30 -21.89
C LYS A 300 31.46 30.87 -23.05
N LYS A 301 30.42 31.71 -22.86
CA LYS A 301 29.39 32.03 -21.83
C LYS A 301 28.62 33.25 -22.38
N THR A 302 27.29 33.25 -22.38
CA THR A 302 26.39 34.42 -22.24
C THR A 302 25.01 33.81 -21.87
N GLY A 303 24.25 34.17 -20.84
CA GLY A 303 24.07 35.39 -20.05
C GLY A 303 22.55 35.64 -20.04
N LYS A 304 21.80 35.26 -19.00
CA LYS A 304 21.24 36.13 -17.95
C LYS A 304 20.54 35.22 -16.91
N THR A 305 21.01 35.12 -15.66
CA THR A 305 20.56 35.86 -14.43
C THR A 305 19.06 35.76 -14.16
N SER A 306 18.57 35.40 -12.97
CA SER A 306 19.06 35.60 -11.58
C SER A 306 18.60 34.44 -10.68
N ALA A 307 19.48 33.76 -9.93
CA ALA A 307 20.10 34.14 -8.64
C ALA A 307 19.10 34.07 -7.45
N ILE A 308 19.09 33.00 -6.64
CA ILE A 308 19.95 32.60 -5.49
C ILE A 308 19.37 33.08 -4.14
N PHE A 309 19.45 32.17 -3.16
CA PHE A 309 19.61 32.30 -1.70
C PHE A 309 18.49 31.58 -0.93
N GLY A 310 18.71 30.62 -0.04
CA GLY A 310 19.93 30.22 0.64
C GLY A 310 19.83 30.52 2.14
N SER A 311 20.04 29.46 2.91
CA SER A 311 20.42 29.41 4.34
C SER A 311 19.32 29.24 5.40
N ALA A 312 19.63 28.27 6.26
CA ALA A 312 19.04 28.03 7.56
C ALA A 312 19.62 29.00 8.60
N ARG A 313 18.77 29.51 9.49
CA ARG A 313 19.10 29.85 10.89
C ARG A 313 17.81 29.92 11.75
N ARG A 314 18.02 29.53 13.00
CA ARG A 314 17.09 29.30 14.13
C ARG A 314 16.34 30.58 14.57
N GLY A 315 15.07 30.45 14.97
CA GLY A 315 14.24 31.51 15.57
C GLY A 315 12.94 30.95 16.17
N GLU A 316 12.47 31.56 17.25
CA GLU A 316 11.50 31.07 18.23
C GLU A 316 10.00 31.06 17.81
N LYS A 317 9.20 30.45 18.69
CA LYS A 317 7.74 30.27 18.77
C LYS A 317 6.86 31.43 18.30
N GLY A 318 5.70 31.10 17.71
CA GLY A 318 4.49 31.94 17.78
C GLY A 318 3.42 31.69 16.71
N ALA A 319 2.24 31.29 17.17
CA ALA A 319 0.89 31.42 16.60
C ALA A 319 0.46 30.60 15.36
N ASP A 320 -0.72 30.00 15.52
CA ASP A 320 -1.49 29.19 14.58
C ASP A 320 -1.53 29.78 13.17
N THR A 321 -0.97 29.05 12.21
CA THR A 321 -1.21 29.29 10.79
C THR A 321 -1.80 28.03 10.19
N TRP A 322 -3.11 28.14 9.93
CA TRP A 322 -3.88 27.17 9.16
C TRP A 322 -3.19 26.91 7.83
N ILE A 323 -2.82 25.65 7.58
CA ILE A 323 -2.36 25.21 6.27
C ILE A 323 -3.58 25.21 5.35
N ALA A 324 -3.65 26.19 4.45
CA ALA A 324 -4.62 26.22 3.37
C ALA A 324 -4.40 25.01 2.45
N GLY A 325 -5.12 23.93 2.75
CA GLY A 325 -5.20 22.76 1.88
C GLY A 325 -5.76 23.16 0.51
N SER A 326 -5.08 22.71 -0.53
CA SER A 326 -5.52 22.79 -1.93
C SER A 326 -7.03 22.53 -2.06
N LYS A 327 -7.73 23.40 -2.81
CA LYS A 327 -9.20 23.42 -3.05
C LYS A 327 -9.85 22.06 -3.35
N SER A 328 -9.06 21.05 -3.70
CA SER A 328 -9.46 19.67 -3.97
C SER A 328 -9.91 18.88 -2.72
N ILE A 329 -9.47 19.24 -1.52
CA ILE A 329 -9.83 18.51 -0.28
C ILE A 329 -11.16 19.04 0.30
N ILE A 330 -11.35 20.36 0.33
CA ILE A 330 -12.60 20.98 0.79
C ILE A 330 -13.77 20.54 -0.09
N LYS A 331 -13.58 20.50 -1.42
CA LYS A 331 -14.59 19.99 -2.36
C LYS A 331 -14.97 18.52 -2.12
N LYS A 332 -14.03 17.68 -1.65
CA LYS A 332 -14.28 16.27 -1.28
C LYS A 332 -14.93 16.11 0.09
N ILE A 333 -14.78 17.10 0.98
CA ILE A 333 -15.42 17.12 2.29
C ILE A 333 -16.90 17.55 2.11
N ASP A 334 -17.17 18.57 1.31
CA ASP A 334 -18.53 19.03 1.03
C ASP A 334 -19.34 17.98 0.24
N GLU A 335 -18.72 17.30 -0.74
CA GLU A 335 -19.37 16.21 -1.50
C GLU A 335 -19.67 14.97 -0.63
N LYS A 336 -18.95 14.78 0.49
CA LYS A 336 -19.25 13.74 1.48
C LYS A 336 -20.27 14.18 2.53
N LEU A 337 -20.46 15.47 2.75
CA LEU A 337 -21.43 16.02 3.70
C LEU A 337 -22.82 16.23 3.07
N GLU A 338 -22.91 16.57 1.78
CA GLU A 338 -24.19 16.66 1.05
C GLU A 338 -24.91 15.30 0.91
N ARG A 339 -24.23 14.17 1.19
CA ARG A 339 -24.86 12.84 1.19
C ARG A 339 -25.42 12.40 2.55
N ALA A 340 -25.21 13.21 3.60
CA ALA A 340 -25.61 12.90 4.97
C ALA A 340 -26.81 13.74 5.44
N GLU A 341 -27.67 14.19 4.51
CA GLU A 341 -28.99 14.71 4.86
C GLU A 341 -29.98 13.55 4.99
N ASP A 342 -29.96 12.85 6.12
CA ASP A 342 -31.16 12.21 6.65
C ASP A 342 -31.03 12.05 8.16
N LYS A 343 -31.68 12.94 8.92
CA LYS A 343 -31.80 12.90 10.39
C LYS A 343 -32.55 11.65 10.92
N LYS A 344 -32.89 10.68 10.05
CA LYS A 344 -33.54 9.42 10.43
C LYS A 344 -32.54 8.37 10.92
N ASP A 345 -31.34 8.31 10.35
CA ASP A 345 -30.37 7.25 10.65
C ASP A 345 -29.79 7.34 12.07
N ALA A 346 -29.71 8.55 12.65
CA ALA A 346 -29.25 8.74 14.03
C ALA A 346 -30.24 8.20 15.07
N ILE A 347 -31.55 8.23 14.76
CA ILE A 347 -32.60 7.69 15.63
C ILE A 347 -32.62 6.15 15.52
N GLU A 348 -32.42 5.61 14.32
CA GLU A 348 -32.33 4.17 14.09
C GLU A 348 -31.07 3.56 14.74
N TRP A 349 -29.96 4.29 14.75
CA TRP A 349 -28.72 3.90 15.45
C TRP A 349 -28.87 3.90 16.98
N LEU A 350 -29.62 4.86 17.55
CA LEU A 350 -29.95 4.88 18.98
C LEU A 350 -30.91 3.74 19.36
N SER A 351 -31.92 3.45 18.53
CA SER A 351 -32.83 2.33 18.77
C SER A 351 -32.12 0.97 18.65
N ALA A 352 -31.16 0.82 17.73
CA ALA A 352 -30.39 -0.41 17.59
C ALA A 352 -29.54 -0.71 18.84
N LYS A 353 -29.07 0.32 19.56
CA LYS A 353 -28.29 0.15 20.79
C LYS A 353 -29.16 -0.32 21.96
N GLU A 354 -30.39 0.17 22.07
CA GLU A 354 -31.37 -0.29 23.06
C GLU A 354 -31.82 -1.73 22.77
N ASP A 355 -31.95 -2.10 21.49
CA ASP A 355 -32.35 -3.44 21.05
C ASP A 355 -31.25 -4.49 21.33
N ILE A 356 -29.97 -4.09 21.27
CA ILE A 356 -28.84 -4.93 21.69
C ILE A 356 -28.85 -5.13 23.21
N ALA A 357 -29.10 -4.08 24.00
CA ALA A 357 -29.18 -4.19 25.46
C ALA A 357 -30.32 -5.12 25.91
N ALA A 358 -31.48 -5.05 25.24
CA ALA A 358 -32.62 -5.93 25.50
C ALA A 358 -32.30 -7.41 25.15
N LYS A 359 -31.61 -7.66 24.03
CA LYS A 359 -31.18 -9.02 23.64
C LYS A 359 -30.18 -9.63 24.61
N VAL A 360 -29.28 -8.82 25.18
CA VAL A 360 -28.31 -9.29 26.19
C VAL A 360 -29.03 -9.67 27.49
N ASP A 361 -30.01 -8.89 27.94
CA ASP A 361 -30.80 -9.19 29.14
C ASP A 361 -31.69 -10.44 28.96
N GLU A 362 -32.28 -10.63 27.79
CA GLU A 362 -33.06 -11.83 27.46
C GLU A 362 -32.18 -13.09 27.46
N LYS A 363 -30.96 -13.00 26.89
CA LYS A 363 -29.99 -14.10 26.88
C LYS A 363 -29.51 -14.48 28.28
N LEU A 364 -29.28 -13.50 29.16
CA LEU A 364 -28.93 -13.73 30.57
C LEU A 364 -30.05 -14.48 31.31
N LYS A 365 -31.31 -14.09 31.10
CA LYS A 365 -32.48 -14.79 31.68
C LYS A 365 -32.64 -16.21 31.13
N GLU A 366 -32.34 -16.44 29.85
CA GLU A 366 -32.38 -17.77 29.24
C GLU A 366 -31.34 -18.73 29.85
N ILE A 367 -30.12 -18.22 30.07
CA ILE A 367 -29.02 -18.97 30.72
C ILE A 367 -29.37 -19.31 32.18
N GLU A 368 -29.97 -18.37 32.91
CA GLU A 368 -30.38 -18.59 34.29
C GLU A 368 -31.52 -19.62 34.40
N ARG A 369 -32.50 -19.57 33.48
CA ARG A 369 -33.58 -20.56 33.43
C ARG A 369 -33.05 -21.96 33.11
N LYS A 370 -32.07 -22.08 32.19
CA LYS A 370 -31.41 -23.37 31.87
C LYS A 370 -30.61 -23.95 33.04
N ARG A 371 -29.93 -23.11 33.82
CA ARG A 371 -29.24 -23.52 35.06
C ARG A 371 -30.20 -23.98 36.15
N ARG A 372 -31.38 -23.37 36.29
CA ARG A 372 -32.39 -23.82 37.27
C ARG A 372 -33.08 -25.13 36.87
N SER A 373 -33.19 -25.43 35.57
CA SER A 373 -33.82 -26.66 35.07
C SER A 373 -32.90 -27.88 35.05
N ASN A 374 -31.58 -27.69 35.06
CA ASN A 374 -30.60 -28.76 35.23
C ASN A 374 -29.66 -28.40 36.40
N PRO A 375 -30.05 -28.71 37.65
CA PRO A 375 -29.10 -28.68 38.75
C PRO A 375 -28.09 -29.85 38.57
N PRO A 376 -26.85 -29.70 39.07
CA PRO A 376 -25.87 -30.79 39.10
C PRO A 376 -26.33 -31.99 39.95
#